data_AF-A0A1I1UVX9-F1
#
_entry.id   AF-A0A1I1UVX9-F1
#
_cell.length_a   1.000
_cell.length_b   1.000
_cell.length_c   1.000
_cell.angle_alpha   90.00
_cell.angle_beta   90.00
_cell.angle_gamma   90.00
#
_symmetry.space_group_name_H-M   'P 1'
#
loop_
_entity.id
_entity.type
_entity.pdbx_description
1 polymer ?
#
loop_
_entity_poly.entity_id
_entity_poly.type
_entity_poly.pdbx_seq_one_letter_code
_entity_poly.pdbx_strand_id
1 'polypeptide(L)'
;MSSVKTVMLAAASTPQTQIGIALDTAYLESLPPGTQPSTGIYMIDNRAQLGSKNEGQMELSTVCFAGDRVGWYLVPIDPTRGDTVQITGFNVSSGNVFAGSSGYPQPTTNLAYWIGRAVNAGSQTYQVQILLTDSSGSKYFINWDPYITCK
;
A
#
# COMPACT_ATOMS: atom_id res chain seq x y z
N MET A 1 -19.24 -20.40 -39.42
CA MET A 1 -19.63 -20.06 -38.04
C MET A 1 -18.41 -20.25 -37.16
N SER A 2 -17.73 -19.18 -36.76
CA SER A 2 -16.72 -19.24 -35.70
C SER A 2 -17.04 -18.11 -34.74
N SER A 3 -17.53 -18.49 -33.56
CA SER A 3 -17.92 -17.56 -32.51
C SER A 3 -16.67 -17.07 -31.81
N VAL A 4 -16.38 -15.78 -31.93
CA VAL A 4 -15.35 -15.11 -31.11
C VAL A 4 -15.85 -15.16 -29.68
N LYS A 5 -15.30 -16.08 -28.88
CA LYS A 5 -15.42 -16.04 -27.42
C LYS A 5 -14.76 -14.75 -26.95
N THR A 6 -15.59 -13.72 -26.78
CA THR A 6 -15.22 -12.56 -25.97
C THR A 6 -15.03 -13.09 -24.55
N VAL A 7 -13.78 -13.32 -24.18
CA VAL A 7 -13.43 -13.52 -22.78
C VAL A 7 -13.65 -12.16 -22.13
N MET A 8 -14.82 -11.99 -21.51
CA MET A 8 -15.03 -10.95 -20.53
C MET A 8 -14.00 -11.20 -19.42
N LEU A 9 -12.84 -10.57 -19.51
CA LEU A 9 -12.01 -10.31 -18.34
C LEU A 9 -12.94 -9.57 -17.40
N ALA A 10 -13.37 -10.22 -16.32
CA ALA A 10 -14.03 -9.53 -15.22
C ALA A 10 -13.12 -8.35 -14.89
N ALA A 11 -13.59 -7.13 -15.15
CA ALA A 11 -12.87 -5.94 -14.72
C ALA A 11 -12.66 -6.12 -13.21
N ALA A 12 -11.44 -6.44 -12.79
CA ALA A 12 -11.09 -6.31 -11.39
C ALA A 12 -11.40 -4.86 -11.07
N SER A 13 -12.51 -4.61 -10.35
CA SER A 13 -13.01 -3.26 -10.21
C SER A 13 -11.89 -2.42 -9.63
N THR A 14 -11.46 -1.42 -10.40
CA THR A 14 -10.37 -0.52 -10.04
C THR A 14 -10.58 -0.02 -8.62
N PRO A 15 -9.59 -0.16 -7.71
CA PRO A 15 -9.80 0.29 -6.35
C PRO A 15 -10.21 1.74 -6.31
N GLN A 16 -11.30 2.00 -5.60
CA GLN A 16 -11.87 3.33 -5.44
C GLN A 16 -10.97 4.18 -4.53
N THR A 17 -10.39 3.54 -3.51
CA THR A 17 -9.33 4.13 -2.68
C THR A 17 -7.98 3.67 -3.19
N GLN A 18 -7.14 4.62 -3.58
CA GLN A 18 -5.77 4.38 -4.04
C GLN A 18 -4.82 5.11 -3.12
N ILE A 19 -3.82 4.40 -2.62
CA ILE A 19 -2.77 4.91 -1.76
C ILE A 19 -1.44 4.70 -2.48
N GLY A 20 -0.78 5.80 -2.83
CA GLY A 20 0.58 5.81 -3.36
C GLY A 20 1.59 5.95 -2.23
N ILE A 21 2.65 5.14 -2.28
CA ILE A 21 3.72 5.13 -1.30
C ILE A 21 5.03 5.40 -2.04
N ALA A 22 5.53 6.62 -1.93
CA ALA A 22 6.80 7.04 -2.49
C ALA A 22 7.94 6.79 -1.49
N LEU A 23 9.04 6.22 -1.98
CA LEU A 23 10.18 5.78 -1.16
C LEU A 23 11.47 6.46 -1.61
N ASP A 24 12.13 7.18 -0.70
CA ASP A 24 13.52 7.63 -0.87
C ASP A 24 14.45 6.45 -0.56
N THR A 25 14.72 5.63 -1.57
CA THR A 25 15.48 4.38 -1.40
C THR A 25 16.91 4.63 -0.97
N ALA A 26 17.55 5.70 -1.45
CA ALA A 26 18.90 6.09 -1.04
C ALA A 26 18.99 6.39 0.46
N TYR A 27 18.01 7.12 1.00
CA TYR A 27 17.94 7.36 2.45
C TYR A 27 17.69 6.05 3.22
N LEU A 28 16.72 5.25 2.79
CA LEU A 28 16.33 4.02 3.48
C LEU A 28 17.46 2.99 3.53
N GLU A 29 18.27 2.89 2.46
CA GLU A 29 19.46 2.03 2.39
C GLU A 29 20.60 2.50 3.29
N SER A 30 20.66 3.80 3.59
CA SER A 30 21.69 4.38 4.45
C SER A 30 21.47 4.10 5.94
N LEU A 31 20.28 3.63 6.31
CA LEU A 31 19.93 3.36 7.69
C LEU A 31 20.67 2.11 8.23
N PRO A 32 21.17 2.14 9.47
CA PRO A 32 21.70 0.96 10.11
C PRO A 32 20.64 -0.16 10.19
N PRO A 33 21.02 -1.45 10.04
CA PRO A 33 20.09 -2.55 10.15
C PRO A 33 19.24 -2.51 11.44
N GLY A 34 17.92 -2.68 11.30
CA GLY A 34 16.98 -2.64 12.43
C GLY A 34 16.55 -1.23 12.86
N THR A 35 17.00 -0.18 12.18
CA THR A 35 16.56 1.19 12.45
C THR A 35 15.20 1.44 11.84
N GLN A 36 14.27 1.97 12.65
CA GLN A 36 12.98 2.43 12.15
C GLN A 36 13.14 3.77 11.42
N PRO A 37 12.70 3.90 10.16
CA PRO A 37 12.78 5.16 9.44
C PRO A 37 11.86 6.22 10.09
N SER A 38 12.39 7.42 10.25
CA SER A 38 11.64 8.62 10.68
C SER A 38 11.22 9.50 9.50
N THR A 39 11.72 9.21 8.30
CA THR A 39 11.47 9.92 7.03
C THR A 39 11.80 8.98 5.86
N GLY A 40 11.72 9.46 4.62
CA GLY A 40 12.02 8.70 3.41
C GLY A 40 10.87 7.79 2.94
N ILE A 41 9.74 7.83 3.63
CA ILE A 41 8.49 7.19 3.24
C ILE A 41 7.41 8.28 3.21
N TYR A 42 6.77 8.44 2.05
CA TYR A 42 5.77 9.47 1.82
C TYR A 42 4.53 8.83 1.23
N MET A 43 3.40 9.04 1.89
CA MET A 43 2.14 8.44 1.48
C MET A 43 1.15 9.51 1.01
N ILE A 44 0.44 9.21 -0.06
CA ILE A 44 -0.65 10.04 -0.58
C ILE A 44 -1.84 9.18 -0.99
N ASP A 45 -3.05 9.74 -0.96
CA ASP A 45 -4.23 9.05 -1.48
C ASP A 45 -5.13 9.92 -2.38
N ASN A 46 -6.14 9.27 -2.98
CA ASN A 46 -7.15 9.93 -3.82
C ASN A 46 -8.44 10.30 -3.04
N ARG A 47 -8.32 10.54 -1.74
CA ARG A 47 -9.43 10.70 -0.78
C ARG A 47 -9.35 11.98 0.06
N ALA A 48 -8.48 12.93 -0.30
CA ALA A 48 -8.41 14.26 0.32
C ALA A 48 -9.79 14.95 0.44
N GLN A 49 -10.63 14.88 -0.58
CA GLN A 49 -12.01 15.40 -0.61
C GLN A 49 -12.96 14.75 0.40
N LEU A 50 -12.61 13.56 0.91
CA LEU A 50 -13.37 12.84 1.95
C LEU A 50 -12.80 13.07 3.35
N GLY A 51 -11.74 13.85 3.45
CA GLY A 51 -11.09 14.25 4.69
C GLY A 51 -9.90 13.38 5.10
N SER A 52 -9.23 12.72 4.15
CA SER A 52 -7.89 12.17 4.41
C SER A 52 -6.95 13.26 4.93
N LYS A 53 -6.02 12.87 5.80
CA LYS A 53 -5.07 13.79 6.46
C LYS A 53 -3.66 13.24 6.37
N ASN A 54 -2.68 14.12 6.59
CA ASN A 54 -1.24 13.80 6.61
C ASN A 54 -0.71 13.35 5.23
N GLU A 55 -1.27 13.89 4.14
CA GLU A 55 -0.72 13.71 2.79
C GLU A 55 0.77 14.11 2.76
N GLY A 56 1.60 13.26 2.15
CA GLY A 56 3.04 13.46 2.06
C GLY A 56 3.79 13.21 3.38
N GLN A 57 3.18 12.59 4.38
CA GLN A 57 3.86 12.07 5.57
C GLN A 57 3.90 10.53 5.54
N MET A 58 4.71 9.93 6.43
CA MET A 58 4.81 8.47 6.54
C MET A 58 3.53 7.83 7.10
N GLU A 59 2.82 8.52 7.99
CA GLU A 59 1.63 8.02 8.67
C GLU A 59 0.36 8.71 8.15
N LEU A 60 0.06 8.44 6.87
CA LEU A 60 -1.17 8.90 6.23
C LEU A 60 -2.40 8.40 6.99
N SER A 61 -3.42 9.26 7.08
CA SER A 61 -4.74 8.90 7.59
C SER A 61 -5.74 8.91 6.44
N THR A 62 -5.99 7.74 5.86
CA THR A 62 -6.87 7.58 4.70
C THR A 62 -8.34 7.46 5.10
N VAL A 63 -9.23 8.14 4.38
CA VAL A 63 -10.68 7.95 4.50
C VAL A 63 -11.22 7.11 3.34
N CYS A 64 -12.05 6.12 3.65
CA CYS A 64 -12.77 5.30 2.67
C CYS A 64 -14.22 5.02 3.11
N PHE A 65 -14.99 4.32 2.28
CA PHE A 65 -16.32 3.82 2.61
C PHE A 65 -16.35 2.30 2.68
N ALA A 66 -17.31 1.77 3.45
CA ALA A 66 -17.55 0.34 3.48
C ALA A 66 -17.89 -0.17 2.06
N GLY A 67 -17.20 -1.24 1.65
CA GLY A 67 -17.30 -1.83 0.32
C GLY A 67 -16.22 -1.37 -0.65
N ASP A 68 -15.49 -0.28 -0.38
CA ASP A 68 -14.37 0.16 -1.22
C ASP A 68 -13.29 -0.91 -1.32
N ARG A 69 -12.80 -1.13 -2.54
CA ARG A 69 -11.48 -1.75 -2.71
C ARG A 69 -10.43 -0.68 -2.43
N VAL A 70 -9.40 -1.08 -1.70
CA VAL A 70 -8.27 -0.23 -1.33
C VAL A 70 -7.03 -0.79 -2.01
N GLY A 71 -6.36 0.03 -2.82
CA GLY A 71 -5.11 -0.32 -3.50
C GLY A 71 -3.93 0.40 -2.85
N TRP A 72 -2.82 -0.31 -2.67
CA TRP A 72 -1.54 0.26 -2.22
C TRP A 72 -0.48 -0.03 -3.27
N TYR A 73 0.17 1.00 -3.79
CA TYR A 73 1.29 0.85 -4.72
C TYR A 73 2.55 1.54 -4.22
N LEU A 74 3.70 0.90 -4.41
CA LEU A 74 5.02 1.45 -4.09
C LEU A 74 5.67 2.09 -5.31
N VAL A 75 6.37 3.21 -5.11
CA VAL A 75 7.16 3.88 -6.14
C VAL A 75 8.50 4.35 -5.54
N PRO A 76 9.65 3.86 -6.01
CA PRO A 76 10.93 4.50 -5.73
C PRO A 76 10.94 5.91 -6.32
N ILE A 77 11.34 6.91 -5.53
CA ILE A 77 11.37 8.31 -5.99
C ILE A 77 12.37 8.52 -7.12
N ASP A 78 13.53 7.85 -7.03
CA ASP A 78 14.54 7.85 -8.09
C ASP A 78 14.45 6.55 -8.91
N PRO A 79 13.79 6.56 -10.08
CA PRO A 79 13.65 5.38 -10.92
C PRO A 79 14.96 4.96 -11.61
N THR A 80 16.03 5.74 -11.49
CA THR A 80 17.30 5.51 -12.21
C THR A 80 18.33 4.70 -11.42
N ARG A 81 18.12 4.52 -10.12
CA ARG A 81 19.05 3.77 -9.25
C ARG A 81 19.07 2.28 -9.52
N GLY A 82 18.01 1.73 -10.10
CA GLY A 82 17.84 0.29 -10.30
C GLY A 82 17.35 -0.45 -9.04
N ASP A 83 16.96 0.29 -8.00
CA ASP A 83 16.36 -0.26 -6.79
C ASP A 83 14.97 -0.82 -7.09
N THR A 84 14.61 -1.90 -6.40
CA THR A 84 13.30 -2.54 -6.53
C THR A 84 12.61 -2.59 -5.19
N VAL A 85 11.29 -2.44 -5.20
CA VAL A 85 10.46 -2.42 -4.00
C VAL A 85 9.29 -3.36 -4.19
N GLN A 86 8.94 -4.07 -3.12
CA GLN A 86 7.76 -4.93 -3.09
C GLN A 86 7.10 -4.86 -1.72
N ILE A 87 5.78 -4.99 -1.70
CA ILE A 87 5.04 -5.19 -0.47
C ILE A 87 5.15 -6.68 -0.11
N THR A 88 5.62 -6.95 1.10
CA THR A 88 5.81 -8.31 1.62
C THR A 88 4.71 -8.73 2.58
N GLY A 89 3.98 -7.78 3.13
CA GLY A 89 2.88 -8.09 4.02
C GLY A 89 2.18 -6.86 4.59
N PHE A 90 1.11 -7.15 5.31
CA PHE A 90 0.41 -6.24 6.18
C PHE A 90 0.27 -6.90 7.54
N ASN A 91 0.05 -6.12 8.59
CA ASN A 91 -0.53 -6.59 9.85
C ASN A 91 -1.63 -5.62 10.30
N VAL A 92 -2.63 -6.10 11.05
CA VAL A 92 -3.59 -5.21 11.71
C VAL A 92 -3.12 -4.98 13.14
N SER A 93 -2.69 -3.74 13.42
CA SER A 93 -2.19 -3.34 14.75
C SER A 93 -3.36 -3.05 15.70
N SER A 94 -4.45 -2.46 15.21
CA SER A 94 -5.71 -2.27 15.96
C SER A 94 -6.88 -1.96 15.04
N GLY A 95 -8.11 -2.32 15.43
CA GLY A 95 -9.32 -2.10 14.62
C GLY A 95 -9.74 -3.31 13.78
N ASN A 96 -10.78 -3.15 12.95
CA ASN A 96 -11.35 -4.26 12.18
C ASN A 96 -11.98 -3.82 10.84
N VAL A 97 -11.44 -2.76 10.22
CA VAL A 97 -11.93 -2.25 8.92
C VAL A 97 -11.87 -3.34 7.84
N PHE A 98 -10.85 -4.20 7.85
CA PHE A 98 -10.69 -5.26 6.84
C PHE A 98 -11.45 -6.57 7.13
N ALA A 99 -12.13 -6.69 8.29
CA ALA A 99 -12.91 -7.87 8.67
C ALA A 99 -12.15 -9.22 8.56
N GLY A 100 -10.91 -9.26 9.05
CA GLY A 100 -10.05 -10.44 8.95
C GLY A 100 -9.77 -10.81 7.49
N SER A 101 -9.88 -12.11 7.15
CA SER A 101 -9.56 -12.62 5.80
C SER A 101 -10.48 -12.09 4.69
N SER A 102 -11.64 -11.53 5.02
CA SER A 102 -12.63 -11.10 4.01
C SER A 102 -12.21 -9.86 3.22
N GLY A 103 -11.45 -8.97 3.85
CA GLY A 103 -10.94 -7.73 3.25
C GLY A 103 -9.44 -7.53 3.42
N TYR A 104 -8.74 -8.52 3.98
CA TYR A 104 -7.29 -8.47 4.19
C TYR A 104 -6.55 -8.15 2.87
N PRO A 105 -5.59 -7.21 2.86
CA PRO A 105 -4.82 -6.91 1.66
C PRO A 105 -4.12 -8.14 1.11
N GLN A 106 -4.18 -8.35 -0.21
CA GLN A 106 -3.57 -9.48 -0.91
C GLN A 106 -2.66 -9.00 -2.05
N PRO A 107 -1.59 -9.77 -2.37
CA PRO A 107 -0.72 -9.46 -3.50
C PRO A 107 -1.48 -9.53 -4.82
N THR A 108 -1.09 -8.67 -5.75
CA THR A 108 -1.44 -8.82 -7.17
C THR A 108 -0.28 -9.48 -7.92
N THR A 109 -0.40 -9.60 -9.25
CA THR A 109 0.73 -10.04 -10.10
C THR A 109 1.89 -9.05 -10.09
N ASN A 110 1.64 -7.78 -9.79
CA ASN A 110 2.68 -6.79 -9.49
C ASN A 110 2.94 -6.78 -7.98
N LEU A 111 4.13 -7.21 -7.56
CA LEU A 111 4.48 -7.31 -6.13
C LEU A 111 4.60 -5.95 -5.42
N ALA A 112 4.75 -4.87 -6.19
CA ALA A 112 4.68 -3.50 -5.67
C ALA A 112 3.23 -3.01 -5.49
N TYR A 113 2.22 -3.83 -5.82
CA TYR A 113 0.81 -3.45 -5.77
C TYR A 113 -0.06 -4.51 -5.09
N TRP A 114 -0.74 -4.13 -4.02
CA TRP A 114 -1.64 -4.99 -3.26
C TRP A 114 -3.04 -4.39 -3.22
N ILE A 115 -4.06 -5.24 -3.13
CA ILE A 115 -5.47 -4.83 -3.05
C ILE A 115 -6.14 -5.49 -1.86
N GLY A 116 -6.91 -4.72 -1.11
CA GLY A 116 -7.75 -5.16 -0.01
C GLY A 116 -9.16 -4.61 -0.15
N ARG A 117 -9.97 -4.78 0.89
CA ARG A 117 -11.35 -4.25 0.93
C ARG A 117 -11.66 -3.70 2.31
N ALA A 118 -12.21 -2.48 2.34
CA ALA A 118 -12.85 -1.96 3.54
C ALA A 118 -14.22 -2.64 3.69
N VAL A 119 -14.40 -3.40 4.78
CA VAL A 119 -15.60 -4.19 5.03
C VAL A 119 -16.44 -3.57 6.14
N ASN A 120 -15.82 -3.22 7.26
CA ASN A 120 -16.51 -2.64 8.40
C ASN A 120 -16.22 -1.14 8.49
N ALA A 121 -17.21 -0.36 8.91
CA ALA A 121 -17.01 1.02 9.35
C ALA A 121 -16.18 1.06 10.63
N GLY A 122 -15.48 2.18 10.86
CA GLY A 122 -14.61 2.39 12.02
C GLY A 122 -13.19 2.81 11.62
N SER A 123 -12.31 2.89 12.62
CA SER A 123 -10.89 3.22 12.40
C SER A 123 -10.01 2.00 12.63
N GLN A 124 -8.90 1.94 11.91
CA GLN A 124 -7.92 0.88 12.00
C GLN A 124 -6.51 1.44 11.80
N THR A 125 -5.58 0.97 12.63
CA THR A 125 -4.13 1.11 12.40
C THR A 125 -3.65 -0.19 11.78
N TYR A 126 -2.89 -0.09 10.69
CA TYR A 126 -2.34 -1.26 10.01
C TYR A 126 -0.88 -1.04 9.70
N GLN A 127 -0.09 -2.09 9.80
CA GLN A 127 1.31 -2.09 9.40
C GLN A 127 1.41 -2.40 7.91
N VAL A 128 2.24 -1.63 7.19
CA VAL A 128 2.73 -2.01 5.86
C VAL A 128 4.13 -2.59 6.03
N GLN A 129 4.40 -3.71 5.36
CA GLN A 129 5.73 -4.33 5.34
C GLN A 129 6.22 -4.39 3.90
N ILE A 130 7.45 -3.95 3.68
CA ILE A 130 8.09 -3.95 2.36
C ILE A 130 9.46 -4.60 2.39
N LEU A 131 9.90 -5.02 1.21
CA LEU A 131 11.29 -5.34 0.92
C LEU A 131 11.78 -4.36 -0.16
N LEU A 132 12.81 -3.60 0.20
CA LEU A 132 13.66 -2.84 -0.73
C LEU A 132 14.88 -3.70 -1.08
N THR A 133 15.16 -3.87 -2.37
CA THR A 133 16.40 -4.48 -2.85
C THR A 133 17.15 -3.46 -3.69
N ASP A 134 18.36 -3.10 -3.26
CA ASP A 134 19.19 -2.12 -3.97
C ASP A 134 19.75 -2.70 -5.28
N SER A 135 20.39 -1.85 -6.08
CA SER A 135 21.02 -2.26 -7.34
C SER A 135 22.11 -3.34 -7.21
N SER A 136 22.67 -3.53 -6.01
CA SER A 136 23.67 -4.56 -5.72
C SER A 136 23.06 -5.91 -5.31
N GLY A 137 21.76 -5.93 -5.03
CA GLY A 137 21.03 -7.11 -4.54
C GLY A 137 20.92 -7.18 -3.01
N SER A 138 21.37 -6.17 -2.28
CA SER A 138 21.25 -6.10 -0.82
C SER A 138 19.80 -5.84 -0.42
N LYS A 139 19.36 -6.45 0.68
CA LYS A 139 17.95 -6.50 1.09
C LYS A 139 17.68 -5.72 2.37
N TYR A 140 16.68 -4.87 2.34
CA TYR A 140 16.25 -4.00 3.42
C TYR A 140 14.78 -4.24 3.72
N PHE A 141 14.48 -4.76 4.91
CA PHE A 141 13.11 -4.99 5.38
C PHE A 141 12.64 -3.81 6.20
N ILE A 142 11.54 -3.19 5.77
CA ILE A 142 11.05 -1.94 6.34
C ILE A 142 9.56 -2.09 6.63
N ASN A 143 9.10 -1.52 7.73
CA ASN A 143 7.68 -1.49 8.08
C ASN A 143 7.32 -0.18 8.79
N TRP A 144 6.05 0.22 8.73
CA TRP A 144 5.50 1.39 9.43
C TRP A 144 3.97 1.29 9.52
N ASP A 145 3.34 2.13 10.35
CA ASP A 145 1.93 1.99 10.76
C ASP A 145 1.05 3.20 10.38
N PRO A 146 0.53 3.28 9.14
CA PRO A 146 -0.50 4.27 8.76
C PRO A 146 -1.89 3.96 9.35
N TYR A 147 -2.83 4.87 9.09
CA TYR A 147 -4.20 4.81 9.59
C TYR A 147 -5.23 4.78 8.46
N ILE A 148 -6.34 4.07 8.66
CA ILE A 148 -7.50 4.11 7.78
C ILE A 148 -8.80 4.25 8.58
N THR A 149 -9.68 5.13 8.13
CA THR A 149 -11.04 5.28 8.65
C THR A 149 -12.05 4.96 7.56
N CYS A 150 -12.89 3.98 7.83
CA CYS A 150 -14.02 3.59 7.00
C CYS A 150 -15.29 4.24 7.55
N LYS A 151 -15.95 5.05 6.71
CA LYS A 151 -17.22 5.73 7.03
C LYS A 151 -18.42 4.90 6.60
#